data_AF-A0ABD5NJY8-F1
#
_entry.id   AF-A0ABD5NJY8-F1
#
_cell.length_a   1.000
_cell.length_b   1.000
_cell.length_c   1.000
_cell.angle_alpha   90.00
_cell.angle_beta   90.00
_cell.angle_gamma   90.00
#
_symmetry.space_group_name_H-M   'P 1'
#
loop_
_entity.id
_entity.type
_entity.pdbx_description
1 polymer ?
#
loop_
_entity_poly.entity_id
_entity_poly.type
_entity_poly.pdbx_seq_one_letter_code
_entity_poly.pdbx_strand_id
1 'polypeptide(L)'
;MSLSWCTARRSLLLALLLGAVVGPLGLSLVAGAPPPTQLCGVCESEYGSAGIDGATGSGTLDIYVDGNGDSVWSARIPVSDAASDRYRANRTALATAVDDAWARYHAADGDVETVESTVDGDAVVVNYTVADLARPGVGDTWLVDYFAIEGGTARYGLAAERVTIHVPPGTTIVTEPPGARVGGSAATWTASADGPLDSDFDRRTYLAYGDGGVVDTVNGYATIAGEVVPPAVAQGGPVGVIPGIAVGLAGLLVVRLDRGRDAWDLATLERLFVAVGALGALAFPVASVASGGRLFSPGLGALAALGVGYGALGIVIGRCDPPRTARGVTTLAVAVALCTGALLWLLGGWFATTTFPFALATALFLPMGYAFERSSGPIPVGSLAVLVGLVTMFAAVCLSLVLAPRGFGVPVYWLLVAVWSGVVVVFGGPVAFAGRRLAAVEG
;
A
#
# COMPACT_ATOMS: atom_id res chain seq x y z
N MET A 1 19.38 42.71 20.35
CA MET A 1 18.43 41.72 19.81
C MET A 1 18.58 41.67 18.29
N SER A 2 19.44 40.80 17.75
CA SER A 2 19.54 40.56 16.28
C SER A 2 20.48 39.42 15.87
N LEU A 3 21.16 38.71 16.79
CA LEU A 3 22.14 37.67 16.43
C LEU A 3 21.68 36.22 16.65
N SER A 4 20.53 35.96 17.29
CA SER A 4 20.04 34.59 17.55
C SER A 4 19.26 33.94 16.41
N TRP A 5 18.89 34.69 15.36
CA TRP A 5 18.20 34.16 14.18
C TRP A 5 19.13 33.43 13.20
N CYS A 6 20.45 33.51 13.39
CA CYS A 6 21.43 33.08 12.38
C CYS A 6 21.85 31.59 12.49
N THR A 7 21.71 30.97 13.67
CA THR A 7 22.08 29.56 13.88
C THR A 7 20.95 28.59 13.57
N ALA A 8 19.70 28.94 13.91
CA ALA A 8 18.52 28.14 13.56
C ALA A 8 18.31 28.03 12.03
N ARG A 9 18.59 29.12 11.30
CA ARG A 9 18.56 29.13 9.83
C ARG A 9 19.61 28.21 9.23
N ARG A 10 20.79 28.12 9.85
CA ARG A 10 21.92 27.28 9.41
C ARG A 10 21.65 25.79 9.61
N SER A 11 21.06 25.40 10.74
CA SER A 11 20.68 24.00 11.00
C SER A 11 19.50 23.54 10.13
N LEU A 12 18.51 24.42 9.93
CA LEU A 12 17.39 24.16 9.02
C LEU A 12 17.85 24.07 7.57
N LEU A 13 18.75 24.96 7.14
CA LEU A 13 19.42 24.89 5.83
C LEU A 13 20.26 23.63 5.68
N LEU A 14 20.97 23.16 6.72
CA LEU A 14 21.74 21.91 6.66
C LEU A 14 20.85 20.67 6.53
N ALA A 15 19.71 20.63 7.22
CA ALA A 15 18.73 19.56 7.10
C ALA A 15 18.05 19.56 5.71
N LEU A 16 17.72 20.75 5.19
CA LEU A 16 17.23 20.94 3.82
C LEU A 16 18.29 20.57 2.77
N LEU A 17 19.56 20.92 2.99
CA LEU A 17 20.68 20.56 2.11
C LEU A 17 20.97 19.06 2.15
N LEU A 18 20.93 18.41 3.31
CA LEU A 18 21.05 16.94 3.37
C LEU A 18 19.86 16.26 2.67
N GLY A 19 18.63 16.77 2.84
CA GLY A 19 17.47 16.31 2.08
C GLY A 19 17.61 16.53 0.57
N ALA A 20 18.18 17.67 0.15
CA ALA A 20 18.40 18.02 -1.25
C ALA A 20 19.61 17.33 -1.90
N VAL A 21 20.61 16.87 -1.13
CA VAL A 21 21.79 16.15 -1.63
C VAL A 21 21.56 14.63 -1.65
N VAL A 22 20.75 14.09 -0.74
CA VAL A 22 20.34 12.68 -0.76
C VAL A 22 19.25 12.40 -1.81
N GLY A 23 18.41 13.40 -2.13
CA GLY A 23 17.35 13.29 -3.14
C GLY A 23 17.79 12.93 -4.57
N PRO A 24 18.85 13.53 -5.15
CA PRO A 24 19.23 13.29 -6.54
C PRO A 24 20.26 12.17 -6.77
N LEU A 25 20.96 11.69 -5.74
CA LEU A 25 21.94 10.58 -5.89
C LEU A 25 21.29 9.20 -6.07
N GLY A 26 19.96 9.10 -5.90
CA GLY A 26 19.19 7.87 -6.14
C GLY A 26 18.51 7.77 -7.51
N LEU A 27 18.75 8.72 -8.43
CA LEU A 27 17.99 8.84 -9.69
C LEU A 27 18.57 8.11 -10.91
N SER A 28 19.61 7.28 -10.75
CA SER A 28 20.32 6.69 -11.89
C SER A 28 20.48 5.17 -11.83
N LEU A 29 19.38 4.45 -11.58
CA LEU A 29 19.24 3.02 -11.90
C LEU A 29 17.83 2.70 -12.45
N VAL A 30 17.41 3.39 -13.51
CA VAL A 30 16.34 2.88 -14.38
C VAL A 30 17.03 2.20 -15.56
N ALA A 31 17.70 1.08 -15.28
CA ALA A 31 18.24 0.21 -16.31
C ALA A 31 17.25 -0.92 -16.55
N GLY A 32 16.56 -0.87 -17.69
CA GLY A 32 15.81 -1.98 -18.31
C GLY A 32 14.88 -2.74 -17.37
N ALA A 33 13.74 -2.16 -17.01
CA ALA A 33 12.65 -2.98 -16.48
C ALA A 33 12.30 -4.05 -17.54
N PRO A 34 12.17 -5.34 -17.15
CA PRO A 34 11.71 -6.39 -18.06
C PRO A 34 10.40 -5.96 -18.73
N PRO A 35 10.16 -6.33 -19.99
CA PRO A 35 8.86 -6.10 -20.62
C PRO A 35 7.75 -6.75 -19.76
N PRO A 36 6.54 -6.17 -19.76
CA PRO A 36 5.43 -6.74 -19.00
C PRO A 36 5.09 -8.14 -19.52
N THR A 37 4.73 -9.03 -18.60
CA THR A 37 4.20 -10.36 -18.89
C THR A 37 2.74 -10.22 -19.32
N GLN A 38 2.38 -10.75 -20.49
CA GLN A 38 1.00 -10.66 -20.98
C GLN A 38 0.10 -11.70 -20.29
N LEU A 39 -1.11 -11.34 -19.87
CA LEU A 39 -2.04 -12.33 -19.32
C LEU A 39 -2.54 -13.29 -20.38
N CYS A 40 -2.95 -12.76 -21.53
CA CYS A 40 -3.30 -13.60 -22.66
C CYS A 40 -2.12 -13.75 -23.61
N GLY A 41 -1.57 -14.97 -23.71
CA GLY A 41 -0.43 -15.26 -24.59
C GLY A 41 -0.71 -15.14 -26.08
N VAL A 42 -1.98 -15.18 -26.52
CA VAL A 42 -2.37 -15.21 -27.95
C VAL A 42 -3.27 -14.05 -28.38
N CYS A 43 -3.64 -13.13 -27.49
CA CYS A 43 -4.68 -12.13 -27.74
C CYS A 43 -4.18 -10.81 -28.35
N GLU A 44 -2.88 -10.52 -28.34
CA GLU A 44 -2.35 -9.20 -28.73
C GLU A 44 -1.47 -9.29 -29.99
N SER A 45 -1.66 -8.33 -30.91
CA SER A 45 -0.92 -8.22 -32.18
C SER A 45 -0.03 -6.97 -32.29
N GLU A 46 -0.17 -5.99 -31.38
CA GLU A 46 0.36 -4.63 -31.60
C GLU A 46 1.77 -4.37 -31.04
N TYR A 47 2.27 -5.18 -30.09
CA TYR A 47 3.53 -4.88 -29.37
C TYR A 47 4.69 -5.85 -29.63
N GLY A 48 4.56 -6.74 -30.61
CA GLY A 48 5.69 -7.50 -31.16
C GLY A 48 5.35 -8.94 -31.52
N SER A 49 5.29 -9.24 -32.81
CA SER A 49 5.32 -10.56 -33.49
C SER A 49 4.39 -11.70 -33.03
N ALA A 50 3.77 -11.60 -31.86
CA ALA A 50 2.77 -12.53 -31.34
C ALA A 50 1.37 -12.07 -31.78
N GLY A 51 0.42 -13.00 -31.76
CA GLY A 51 -0.94 -12.80 -32.25
C GLY A 51 -1.25 -13.62 -33.51
N ILE A 52 -2.53 -13.95 -33.66
CA ILE A 52 -3.03 -14.79 -34.77
C ILE A 52 -2.93 -14.01 -36.09
N ASP A 53 -2.36 -14.63 -37.13
CA ASP A 53 -2.32 -14.03 -38.47
C ASP A 53 -3.74 -13.68 -38.97
N GLY A 54 -3.94 -12.44 -39.40
CA GLY A 54 -5.24 -11.91 -39.79
C GLY A 54 -6.14 -11.46 -38.64
N ALA A 55 -5.64 -11.32 -37.42
CA ALA A 55 -6.34 -10.68 -36.30
C ALA A 55 -6.72 -9.21 -36.64
N THR A 56 -7.93 -8.81 -36.27
CA THR A 56 -8.49 -7.48 -36.56
C THR A 56 -8.54 -6.56 -35.35
N GLY A 57 -8.20 -7.06 -34.16
CA GLY A 57 -8.17 -6.32 -32.92
C GLY A 57 -7.69 -7.18 -31.76
N SER A 58 -7.72 -6.63 -30.54
CA SER A 58 -7.37 -7.36 -29.32
C SER A 58 -8.40 -8.45 -29.01
N GLY A 59 -7.93 -9.61 -28.57
CA GLY A 59 -8.80 -10.70 -28.13
C GLY A 59 -9.40 -10.48 -26.74
N THR A 60 -10.24 -11.43 -26.31
CA THR A 60 -10.72 -11.55 -24.93
C THR A 60 -10.27 -12.87 -24.32
N LEU A 61 -10.08 -12.93 -23.00
CA LEU A 61 -9.71 -14.14 -22.28
C LEU A 61 -10.73 -14.45 -21.19
N ASP A 62 -11.28 -15.66 -21.21
CA ASP A 62 -12.13 -16.20 -20.14
C ASP A 62 -11.43 -17.40 -19.49
N ILE A 63 -11.20 -17.32 -18.18
CA ILE A 63 -10.53 -18.34 -17.37
C ILE A 63 -11.58 -19.00 -16.49
N TYR A 64 -11.79 -20.30 -16.64
CA TYR A 64 -12.75 -21.08 -15.87
C TYR A 64 -12.00 -21.96 -14.88
N VAL A 65 -12.17 -21.69 -13.59
CA VAL A 65 -11.59 -22.47 -12.50
C VAL A 65 -12.54 -23.61 -12.12
N ASP A 66 -11.99 -24.80 -11.92
CA ASP A 66 -12.74 -25.97 -11.51
C ASP A 66 -12.69 -26.23 -9.99
N GLY A 67 -13.38 -27.28 -9.54
CA GLY A 67 -13.47 -27.61 -8.12
C GLY A 67 -12.19 -28.18 -7.49
N ASN A 68 -11.18 -28.53 -8.30
CA ASN A 68 -9.87 -28.97 -7.84
C ASN A 68 -8.86 -27.83 -7.81
N GLY A 69 -9.19 -26.69 -8.44
CA GLY A 69 -8.32 -25.53 -8.59
C GLY A 69 -7.57 -25.50 -9.91
N ASP A 70 -7.82 -26.45 -10.81
CA ASP A 70 -7.33 -26.41 -12.18
C ASP A 70 -8.17 -25.45 -13.01
N SER A 71 -7.70 -25.10 -14.20
CA SER A 71 -8.38 -24.11 -15.02
C SER A 71 -8.34 -24.38 -16.52
N VAL A 72 -9.40 -23.93 -17.20
CA VAL A 72 -9.51 -23.88 -18.66
C VAL A 72 -9.54 -22.42 -19.08
N TRP A 73 -8.60 -22.03 -19.94
CA TRP A 73 -8.43 -20.68 -20.45
C TRP A 73 -8.91 -20.67 -21.89
N SER A 74 -9.89 -19.81 -22.19
CA SER A 74 -10.51 -19.66 -23.51
C SER A 74 -10.20 -18.27 -24.04
N ALA A 75 -9.20 -18.17 -24.91
CA ALA A 75 -8.88 -16.94 -25.64
C ALA A 75 -9.72 -16.86 -26.92
N ARG A 76 -10.40 -15.74 -27.14
CA ARG A 76 -11.19 -15.46 -28.34
C ARG A 76 -10.58 -14.26 -29.08
N ILE A 77 -10.06 -14.48 -30.27
CA ILE A 77 -9.35 -13.48 -31.07
C ILE A 77 -10.17 -13.15 -32.32
N PRO A 78 -10.63 -11.90 -32.51
CA PRO A 78 -11.34 -11.52 -33.72
C PRO A 78 -10.38 -11.55 -34.92
N VAL A 79 -10.82 -12.18 -36.01
CA VAL A 79 -10.04 -12.32 -37.25
C VAL A 79 -10.84 -11.85 -38.46
N SER A 80 -10.14 -11.47 -39.53
CA SER A 80 -10.78 -11.11 -40.79
C SER A 80 -11.51 -12.29 -41.43
N ASP A 81 -12.55 -12.03 -42.24
CA ASP A 81 -13.29 -13.07 -42.97
C ASP A 81 -12.36 -13.97 -43.80
N ALA A 82 -11.36 -13.38 -44.46
CA ALA A 82 -10.37 -14.11 -45.26
C ALA A 82 -9.53 -15.07 -44.41
N ALA A 83 -9.14 -14.66 -43.21
CA ALA A 83 -8.41 -15.52 -42.27
C ALA A 83 -9.32 -16.62 -41.71
N SER A 84 -10.56 -16.27 -41.34
CA SER A 84 -11.57 -17.23 -40.86
C SER A 84 -11.84 -18.33 -41.89
N ASP A 85 -12.07 -17.97 -43.16
CA ASP A 85 -12.30 -18.94 -44.23
C ASP A 85 -11.08 -19.82 -44.51
N ARG A 86 -9.87 -19.24 -44.47
CA ARG A 86 -8.61 -19.99 -44.57
C ARG A 86 -8.49 -21.02 -43.45
N TYR A 87 -8.76 -20.64 -42.21
CA TYR A 87 -8.64 -21.51 -41.05
C TYR A 87 -9.72 -22.61 -41.00
N ARG A 88 -10.94 -22.31 -41.46
CA ARG A 88 -11.99 -23.33 -41.62
C ARG A 88 -11.64 -24.36 -42.70
N ALA A 89 -11.06 -23.91 -43.81
CA ALA A 89 -10.67 -24.78 -44.91
C ALA A 89 -9.42 -25.62 -44.60
N ASN A 90 -8.52 -25.12 -43.76
CA ASN A 90 -7.23 -25.74 -43.48
C ASN A 90 -6.89 -25.70 -41.98
N ARG A 91 -7.15 -26.82 -41.29
CA ARG A 91 -6.83 -26.98 -39.86
C ARG A 91 -5.34 -26.88 -39.56
N THR A 92 -4.47 -27.32 -40.47
CA THR A 92 -3.02 -27.20 -40.28
C THR A 92 -2.59 -25.73 -40.31
N ALA A 93 -3.20 -24.92 -41.17
CA ALA A 93 -2.95 -23.47 -41.17
C ALA A 93 -3.38 -22.80 -39.87
N LEU A 94 -4.51 -23.22 -39.28
CA LEU A 94 -4.95 -22.74 -37.97
C LEU A 94 -3.97 -23.14 -36.86
N ALA A 95 -3.59 -24.41 -36.80
CA ALA A 95 -2.66 -24.90 -35.78
C ALA A 95 -1.31 -24.15 -35.83
N THR A 96 -0.73 -24.00 -37.03
CA THR A 96 0.52 -23.22 -37.19
C THR A 96 0.34 -21.77 -36.78
N ALA A 97 -0.78 -21.12 -37.14
CA ALA A 97 -1.03 -19.74 -36.75
C ALA A 97 -1.16 -19.58 -35.22
N VAL A 98 -1.73 -20.57 -34.52
CA VAL A 98 -1.82 -20.57 -33.06
C VAL A 98 -0.46 -20.82 -32.41
N ASP A 99 0.32 -21.78 -32.92
CA ASP A 99 1.67 -22.06 -32.43
C ASP A 99 2.59 -20.84 -32.55
N ASP A 100 2.50 -20.10 -33.67
CA ASP A 100 3.29 -18.89 -33.92
C ASP A 100 2.77 -17.67 -33.13
N ALA A 101 1.52 -17.69 -32.66
CA ALA A 101 0.88 -16.55 -32.01
C ALA A 101 1.27 -16.37 -30.54
N TRP A 102 1.91 -17.35 -29.90
CA TRP A 102 2.26 -17.28 -28.48
C TRP A 102 3.31 -16.21 -28.19
N ALA A 103 2.96 -15.31 -27.27
CA ALA A 103 3.85 -14.30 -26.77
C ALA A 103 4.98 -14.92 -25.96
N ARG A 104 6.19 -14.40 -26.19
CA ARG A 104 7.41 -14.86 -25.50
C ARG A 104 7.33 -14.76 -23.97
N TYR A 105 6.59 -13.79 -23.44
CA TYR A 105 6.40 -13.60 -22.01
C TYR A 105 4.91 -13.50 -21.72
N HIS A 106 4.31 -14.60 -21.27
CA HIS A 106 2.90 -14.66 -20.90
C HIS A 106 2.70 -15.38 -19.56
N ALA A 107 1.52 -15.19 -18.96
CA ALA A 107 1.26 -15.65 -17.59
C ALA A 107 1.31 -17.17 -17.42
N ALA A 108 0.91 -17.92 -18.46
CA ALA A 108 0.89 -19.38 -18.47
C ALA A 108 2.18 -20.02 -19.03
N ASP A 109 3.25 -19.25 -19.24
CA ASP A 109 4.47 -19.75 -19.90
C ASP A 109 5.09 -20.91 -19.10
N GLY A 110 5.22 -22.08 -19.76
CA GLY A 110 5.69 -23.32 -19.14
C GLY A 110 4.61 -24.20 -18.50
N ASP A 111 3.39 -23.68 -18.30
CA ASP A 111 2.28 -24.38 -17.63
C ASP A 111 1.11 -24.70 -18.58
N VAL A 112 1.19 -24.27 -19.84
CA VAL A 112 0.16 -24.56 -20.87
C VAL A 112 0.11 -26.06 -21.18
N GLU A 113 -1.07 -26.64 -20.97
CA GLU A 113 -1.40 -28.01 -21.33
C GLU A 113 -2.61 -28.06 -22.27
N THR A 114 -2.77 -29.18 -23.01
CA THR A 114 -3.93 -29.48 -23.87
C THR A 114 -4.45 -28.30 -24.69
N VAL A 115 -3.68 -27.86 -25.69
CA VAL A 115 -4.09 -26.75 -26.58
C VAL A 115 -5.06 -27.25 -27.65
N GLU A 116 -6.26 -26.67 -27.69
CA GLU A 116 -7.26 -26.89 -28.73
C GLU A 116 -7.64 -25.57 -29.41
N SER A 117 -7.65 -25.55 -30.74
CA SER A 117 -7.99 -24.36 -31.52
C SER A 117 -9.17 -24.62 -32.45
N THR A 118 -10.13 -23.70 -32.47
CA THR A 118 -11.30 -23.76 -33.37
C THR A 118 -11.59 -22.39 -33.97
N VAL A 119 -12.37 -22.37 -35.06
CA VAL A 119 -12.94 -21.14 -35.61
C VAL A 119 -14.41 -21.10 -35.21
N ASP A 120 -14.81 -20.06 -34.49
CA ASP A 120 -16.19 -19.80 -34.11
C ASP A 120 -16.63 -18.44 -34.64
N GLY A 121 -17.45 -18.45 -35.70
CA GLY A 121 -17.81 -17.23 -36.42
C GLY A 121 -16.57 -16.51 -36.98
N ASP A 122 -16.48 -15.22 -36.73
CA ASP A 122 -15.37 -14.33 -37.11
C ASP A 122 -14.21 -14.34 -36.10
N ALA A 123 -14.14 -15.33 -35.20
CA ALA A 123 -13.09 -15.43 -34.20
C ALA A 123 -12.38 -16.79 -34.24
N VAL A 124 -11.08 -16.75 -33.92
CA VAL A 124 -10.32 -17.94 -33.53
C VAL A 124 -10.44 -18.09 -32.02
N VAL A 125 -10.85 -19.28 -31.58
CA VAL A 125 -10.95 -19.64 -30.16
C VAL A 125 -9.84 -20.64 -29.83
N VAL A 126 -8.99 -20.27 -28.87
CA VAL A 126 -7.90 -21.11 -28.37
C VAL A 126 -8.21 -21.47 -26.92
N ASN A 127 -8.44 -22.75 -26.69
CA ASN A 127 -8.63 -23.31 -25.35
C ASN A 127 -7.35 -24.01 -24.92
N TYR A 128 -6.93 -23.79 -23.67
CA TYR A 128 -5.82 -24.49 -23.05
C TYR A 128 -6.06 -24.67 -21.56
N THR A 129 -5.41 -25.65 -20.95
CA THR A 129 -5.50 -25.93 -19.53
C THR A 129 -4.26 -25.43 -18.79
N VAL A 130 -4.47 -24.95 -17.56
CA VAL A 130 -3.41 -24.60 -16.61
C VAL A 130 -3.78 -25.22 -15.27
N ALA A 131 -2.92 -26.10 -14.76
CA ALA A 131 -3.12 -26.77 -13.49
C ALA A 131 -2.84 -25.83 -12.30
N ASP A 132 -3.38 -26.16 -11.13
CA ASP A 132 -3.06 -25.49 -9.86
C ASP A 132 -3.25 -23.95 -9.88
N LEU A 133 -4.24 -23.44 -10.61
CA LEU A 133 -4.55 -22.00 -10.66
C LEU A 133 -5.08 -21.49 -9.31
N ALA A 134 -5.83 -22.34 -8.60
CA ALA A 134 -6.38 -22.05 -7.29
C ALA A 134 -6.03 -23.15 -6.29
N ARG A 135 -5.95 -22.78 -5.01
CA ARG A 135 -5.68 -23.72 -3.92
C ARG A 135 -6.58 -23.48 -2.71
N PRO A 136 -6.74 -24.48 -1.83
CA PRO A 136 -7.49 -24.32 -0.59
C PRO A 136 -6.89 -23.23 0.31
N GLY A 137 -7.78 -22.42 0.90
CA GLY A 137 -7.48 -21.33 1.82
C GLY A 137 -7.91 -21.63 3.26
N VAL A 138 -8.20 -20.58 4.01
CA VAL A 138 -8.73 -20.66 5.38
C VAL A 138 -10.22 -21.02 5.32
N GLY A 139 -10.64 -21.99 6.13
CA GLY A 139 -12.03 -22.47 6.13
C GLY A 139 -12.37 -23.16 4.81
N ASP A 140 -13.57 -22.91 4.29
CA ASP A 140 -14.05 -23.47 3.02
C ASP A 140 -13.72 -22.55 1.82
N THR A 141 -12.83 -21.57 2.00
CA THR A 141 -12.43 -20.66 0.92
C THR A 141 -11.30 -21.22 0.07
N TRP A 142 -11.22 -20.74 -1.16
CA TRP A 142 -10.15 -21.01 -2.10
C TRP A 142 -9.47 -19.71 -2.50
N LEU A 143 -8.18 -19.79 -2.83
CA LEU A 143 -7.35 -18.67 -3.25
C LEU A 143 -6.83 -18.91 -4.66
N VAL A 144 -7.05 -17.95 -5.55
CA VAL A 144 -6.34 -17.78 -6.81
C VAL A 144 -5.15 -16.86 -6.55
N ASP A 145 -3.96 -17.43 -6.53
CA ASP A 145 -2.68 -16.74 -6.34
C ASP A 145 -1.69 -16.95 -7.49
N TYR A 146 -2.10 -17.65 -8.56
CA TYR A 146 -1.29 -17.87 -9.77
C TYR A 146 -0.71 -16.56 -10.36
N PHE A 147 -1.43 -15.45 -10.20
CA PHE A 147 -1.02 -14.12 -10.68
C PHE A 147 -0.24 -13.29 -9.65
N ALA A 148 0.18 -13.90 -8.53
CA ALA A 148 1.00 -13.26 -7.52
C ALA A 148 2.48 -13.62 -7.73
N ILE A 149 3.20 -12.84 -8.54
CA ILE A 149 4.63 -13.09 -8.79
C ILE A 149 5.44 -12.70 -7.54
N GLU A 150 6.13 -13.68 -6.94
CA GLU A 150 7.13 -13.43 -5.90
C GLU A 150 8.40 -12.78 -6.48
N GLY A 151 8.79 -11.61 -5.95
CA GLY A 151 10.16 -11.09 -6.09
C GLY A 151 10.58 -10.49 -7.44
N GLY A 152 9.70 -10.39 -8.45
CA GLY A 152 10.02 -9.87 -9.79
C GLY A 152 9.75 -8.38 -10.04
N THR A 153 10.52 -7.76 -10.96
CA THR A 153 10.24 -6.42 -11.51
C THR A 153 9.29 -6.41 -12.71
N ALA A 154 8.79 -7.56 -13.16
CA ALA A 154 7.84 -7.71 -14.27
C ALA A 154 6.42 -7.33 -13.84
N ARG A 155 5.68 -6.55 -14.65
CA ARG A 155 4.24 -6.25 -14.45
C ARG A 155 3.42 -7.16 -15.34
N TYR A 156 2.18 -7.47 -14.95
CA TYR A 156 1.23 -8.01 -15.91
C TYR A 156 0.68 -6.90 -16.79
N GLY A 157 0.60 -7.16 -18.09
CA GLY A 157 -0.22 -6.40 -19.03
C GLY A 157 -1.46 -7.23 -19.37
N LEU A 158 -2.61 -6.59 -19.51
CA LEU A 158 -3.86 -7.30 -19.85
C LEU A 158 -3.73 -7.95 -21.23
N ALA A 159 -3.17 -7.22 -22.20
CA ALA A 159 -2.91 -7.68 -23.58
C ALA A 159 -4.17 -8.28 -24.25
N ALA A 160 -5.34 -7.81 -23.83
CA ALA A 160 -6.66 -8.25 -24.25
C ALA A 160 -7.63 -7.09 -24.02
N GLU A 161 -8.77 -7.07 -24.70
CA GLU A 161 -9.84 -6.11 -24.42
C GLU A 161 -10.43 -6.35 -23.01
N ARG A 162 -10.55 -7.63 -22.64
CA ARG A 162 -11.12 -8.07 -21.37
C ARG A 162 -10.50 -9.40 -20.94
N VAL A 163 -10.25 -9.52 -19.64
CA VAL A 163 -9.97 -10.79 -18.96
C VAL A 163 -11.05 -11.04 -17.91
N THR A 164 -11.66 -12.22 -17.89
CA THR A 164 -12.58 -12.61 -16.84
C THR A 164 -12.18 -13.95 -16.23
N ILE A 165 -12.14 -14.01 -14.91
CA ILE A 165 -11.96 -15.23 -14.14
C ILE A 165 -13.32 -15.65 -13.59
N HIS A 166 -13.73 -16.87 -13.92
CA HIS A 166 -14.96 -17.53 -13.47
C HIS A 166 -14.59 -18.59 -12.45
N VAL A 167 -15.16 -18.49 -11.24
CA VAL A 167 -14.98 -19.48 -10.17
C VAL A 167 -16.01 -20.61 -10.30
N PRO A 168 -15.80 -21.76 -9.64
CA PRO A 168 -16.65 -22.93 -9.82
C PRO A 168 -18.15 -22.65 -9.55
N PRO A 169 -19.06 -23.33 -10.26
CA PRO A 169 -20.49 -23.20 -10.03
C PRO A 169 -20.87 -23.45 -8.57
N GLY A 170 -21.76 -22.61 -8.03
CA GLY A 170 -22.16 -22.68 -6.62
C GLY A 170 -21.27 -21.88 -5.68
N THR A 171 -20.13 -21.37 -6.14
CA THR A 171 -19.27 -20.47 -5.37
C THR A 171 -19.45 -19.01 -5.79
N THR A 172 -19.05 -18.10 -4.90
CA THR A 172 -19.07 -16.65 -5.09
C THR A 172 -17.70 -16.10 -4.75
N ILE A 173 -17.26 -15.10 -5.50
CA ILE A 173 -16.04 -14.37 -5.20
C ILE A 173 -16.29 -13.52 -3.94
N VAL A 174 -15.48 -13.73 -2.90
CA VAL A 174 -15.68 -13.15 -1.56
C VAL A 174 -14.77 -11.95 -1.29
N THR A 175 -13.89 -11.63 -2.25
CA THR A 175 -12.95 -10.50 -2.22
C THR A 175 -13.14 -9.60 -3.44
N GLU A 176 -12.68 -8.36 -3.39
CA GLU A 176 -12.73 -7.45 -4.54
C GLU A 176 -11.30 -7.12 -4.97
N PRO A 177 -10.74 -7.81 -5.98
CA PRO A 177 -9.42 -7.51 -6.48
C PRO A 177 -9.38 -6.08 -7.07
N PRO A 178 -8.26 -5.36 -6.95
CA PRO A 178 -8.10 -4.04 -7.55
C PRO A 178 -8.42 -4.06 -9.06
N GLY A 179 -9.14 -3.05 -9.54
CA GLY A 179 -9.49 -2.92 -10.95
C GLY A 179 -10.54 -3.89 -11.48
N ALA A 180 -10.91 -4.92 -10.71
CA ALA A 180 -11.87 -5.92 -11.14
C ALA A 180 -13.30 -5.43 -10.90
N ARG A 181 -14.17 -5.62 -11.89
CA ARG A 181 -15.61 -5.65 -11.68
C ARG A 181 -16.01 -7.05 -11.25
N VAL A 182 -16.31 -7.21 -9.95
CA VAL A 182 -16.77 -8.49 -9.39
C VAL A 182 -18.30 -8.59 -9.46
N GLY A 183 -18.80 -9.71 -9.96
CA GLY A 183 -20.23 -10.03 -10.03
C GLY A 183 -20.47 -11.52 -9.79
N GLY A 184 -20.89 -11.87 -8.58
CA GLY A 184 -21.18 -13.27 -8.21
C GLY A 184 -19.93 -14.15 -8.34
N SER A 185 -19.95 -15.07 -9.30
CA SER A 185 -18.88 -16.02 -9.57
C SER A 185 -17.84 -15.53 -10.61
N ALA A 186 -17.86 -14.26 -11.00
CA ALA A 186 -16.94 -13.75 -12.02
C ALA A 186 -16.27 -12.43 -11.61
N ALA A 187 -14.96 -12.33 -11.86
CA ALA A 187 -14.18 -11.09 -11.75
C ALA A 187 -13.67 -10.69 -13.13
N THR A 188 -13.96 -9.45 -13.55
CA THR A 188 -13.65 -8.96 -14.90
C THR A 188 -12.76 -7.74 -14.86
N TRP A 189 -11.66 -7.78 -15.61
CA TRP A 189 -10.78 -6.65 -15.90
C TRP A 189 -10.93 -6.26 -17.37
N THR A 190 -10.95 -4.96 -17.64
CA THR A 190 -11.04 -4.40 -19.00
C THR A 190 -9.85 -3.51 -19.27
N ALA A 191 -9.38 -3.48 -20.52
CA ALA A 191 -8.29 -2.58 -20.92
C ALA A 191 -8.65 -1.13 -20.58
N SER A 192 -7.67 -0.37 -20.09
CA SER A 192 -7.88 1.06 -19.84
C SER A 192 -7.85 1.84 -21.15
N ALA A 193 -8.44 3.03 -21.14
CA ALA A 193 -8.40 3.94 -22.29
C ALA A 193 -6.98 4.45 -22.62
N ASP A 194 -6.06 4.35 -21.65
CA ASP A 194 -4.67 4.77 -21.79
C ASP A 194 -3.77 3.67 -22.42
N GLY A 195 -4.32 2.47 -22.62
CA GLY A 195 -3.74 1.38 -23.42
C GLY A 195 -3.86 -0.01 -22.77
N PRO A 196 -3.73 -1.11 -23.55
CA PRO A 196 -3.88 -2.49 -23.06
C PRO A 196 -2.78 -2.96 -22.08
N LEU A 197 -1.69 -2.18 -21.97
CA LEU A 197 -0.58 -2.42 -21.02
C LEU A 197 -0.71 -1.61 -19.72
N ASP A 198 -1.60 -0.62 -19.68
CA ASP A 198 -1.91 0.14 -18.46
C ASP A 198 -3.22 -0.42 -17.91
N SER A 199 -3.13 -1.44 -17.07
CA SER A 199 -4.30 -2.06 -16.46
C SER A 199 -4.11 -2.16 -14.96
N ASP A 200 -5.22 -2.05 -14.21
CA ASP A 200 -5.23 -2.24 -12.76
C ASP A 200 -4.95 -3.70 -12.33
N PHE A 201 -4.77 -4.61 -13.31
CA PHE A 201 -4.29 -5.97 -13.05
C PHE A 201 -2.80 -5.93 -12.72
N ASP A 202 -2.48 -5.90 -11.42
CA ASP A 202 -1.12 -5.78 -10.92
C ASP A 202 -0.52 -7.16 -10.55
N ARG A 203 0.79 -7.18 -10.25
CA ARG A 203 1.63 -8.34 -9.87
C ARG A 203 1.17 -9.11 -8.63
N ARG A 204 0.12 -8.63 -7.96
CA ARG A 204 -0.41 -9.11 -6.68
C ARG A 204 -1.92 -9.21 -6.75
N THR A 205 -2.41 -9.73 -7.87
CA THR A 205 -3.83 -9.97 -8.05
C THR A 205 -4.18 -11.27 -7.34
N TYR A 206 -4.74 -11.12 -6.15
CA TYR A 206 -5.31 -12.22 -5.37
C TYR A 206 -6.82 -12.18 -5.47
N LEU A 207 -7.42 -13.34 -5.66
CA LEU A 207 -8.86 -13.51 -5.66
C LEU A 207 -9.20 -14.69 -4.75
N ALA A 208 -10.15 -14.51 -3.83
CA ALA A 208 -10.68 -15.59 -3.02
C ALA A 208 -12.15 -15.84 -3.32
N TYR A 209 -12.57 -17.10 -3.27
CA TYR A 209 -13.96 -17.53 -3.48
C TYR A 209 -14.39 -18.60 -2.46
N GLY A 210 -15.70 -18.72 -2.26
CA GLY A 210 -16.34 -19.65 -1.30
C GLY A 210 -17.86 -19.68 -1.46
N ASP A 211 -18.60 -20.15 -0.45
CA ASP A 211 -20.07 -20.18 -0.46
C ASP A 211 -20.70 -18.78 -0.32
N GLY A 212 -19.91 -17.84 0.20
CA GLY A 212 -20.26 -16.43 0.30
C GLY A 212 -20.63 -16.00 1.72
N GLY A 213 -21.09 -14.75 1.84
CA GLY A 213 -21.44 -14.16 3.13
C GLY A 213 -20.23 -13.72 3.96
N VAL A 214 -20.50 -13.19 5.16
CA VAL A 214 -19.50 -12.46 5.96
C VAL A 214 -18.36 -13.35 6.43
N VAL A 215 -18.65 -14.60 6.79
CA VAL A 215 -17.63 -15.55 7.29
C VAL A 215 -16.62 -15.86 6.19
N ASP A 216 -17.08 -16.20 4.99
CA ASP A 216 -16.19 -16.50 3.87
C ASP A 216 -15.46 -15.26 3.37
N THR A 217 -16.06 -14.08 3.42
CA THR A 217 -15.34 -12.82 3.19
C THR A 217 -14.18 -12.65 4.18
N VAL A 218 -14.41 -12.86 5.48
CA VAL A 218 -13.35 -12.78 6.49
C VAL A 218 -12.27 -13.83 6.25
N ASN A 219 -12.66 -15.07 5.95
CA ASN A 219 -11.74 -16.16 5.65
C ASN A 219 -10.94 -15.91 4.37
N GLY A 220 -11.55 -15.35 3.33
CA GLY A 220 -10.90 -14.96 2.09
C GLY A 220 -9.81 -13.91 2.33
N TYR A 221 -10.13 -12.85 3.09
CA TYR A 221 -9.11 -11.87 3.50
C TYR A 221 -8.04 -12.45 4.41
N ALA A 222 -8.40 -13.36 5.32
CA ALA A 222 -7.42 -14.04 6.18
C ALA A 222 -6.45 -14.90 5.37
N THR A 223 -6.95 -15.56 4.32
CA THR A 223 -6.15 -16.35 3.38
C THR A 223 -5.18 -15.47 2.62
N ILE A 224 -5.67 -14.38 2.01
CA ILE A 224 -4.81 -13.40 1.32
C ILE A 224 -3.77 -12.80 2.27
N ALA A 225 -4.18 -12.44 3.49
CA ALA A 225 -3.25 -11.91 4.49
C ALA A 225 -2.19 -12.95 4.90
N GLY A 226 -2.58 -14.21 5.05
CA GLY A 226 -1.68 -15.33 5.33
C GLY A 226 -0.61 -15.50 4.25
N GLU A 227 -0.93 -15.18 2.99
CA GLU A 227 0.02 -15.23 1.89
C GLU A 227 0.90 -13.97 1.80
N VAL A 228 0.31 -12.79 1.94
CA VAL A 228 1.01 -11.52 1.75
C VAL A 228 1.91 -11.17 2.94
N VAL A 229 1.49 -11.48 4.17
CA VAL A 229 2.17 -11.01 5.39
C VAL A 229 3.53 -11.68 5.61
N PRO A 230 3.68 -13.01 5.55
CA PRO A 230 4.98 -13.65 5.79
C PRO A 230 6.11 -13.16 4.89
N PRO A 231 5.97 -13.08 3.54
CA PRO A 231 7.02 -12.55 2.69
C PRO A 231 7.24 -11.04 2.92
N ALA A 232 6.18 -10.26 3.19
CA ALA A 232 6.33 -8.85 3.55
C ALA A 232 7.10 -8.66 4.87
N VAL A 233 6.91 -9.54 5.86
CA VAL A 233 7.64 -9.55 7.12
C VAL A 233 9.04 -10.14 6.96
N ALA A 234 9.26 -11.12 6.08
CA ALA A 234 10.60 -11.64 5.81
C ALA A 234 11.47 -10.58 5.10
N GLN A 235 10.89 -9.85 4.14
CA GLN A 235 11.58 -8.82 3.36
C GLN A 235 11.64 -7.46 4.06
N GLY A 236 10.61 -7.11 4.86
CA GLY A 236 10.48 -5.80 5.52
C GLY A 236 10.49 -5.84 7.05
N GLY A 237 10.43 -7.01 7.67
CA GLY A 237 10.33 -7.19 9.12
C GLY A 237 11.51 -6.60 9.90
N PRO A 238 12.77 -6.80 9.50
CA PRO A 238 13.89 -6.14 10.17
C PRO A 238 13.79 -4.61 10.09
N VAL A 239 13.22 -4.08 9.02
CA VAL A 239 13.28 -2.64 8.73
C VAL A 239 12.06 -1.85 9.24
N GLY A 240 10.91 -2.50 9.41
CA GLY A 240 9.71 -1.89 9.99
C GLY A 240 9.43 -2.26 11.44
N VAL A 241 9.64 -3.54 11.81
CA VAL A 241 9.32 -4.05 13.14
C VAL A 241 10.33 -3.58 14.18
N ILE A 242 11.62 -3.51 13.84
CA ILE A 242 12.66 -3.05 14.77
C ILE A 242 12.45 -1.58 15.17
N PRO A 243 12.23 -0.62 14.24
CA PRO A 243 11.89 0.75 14.62
C PRO A 243 10.56 0.84 15.39
N GLY A 244 9.53 0.08 14.97
CA GLY A 244 8.24 0.04 15.66
C GLY A 244 8.33 -0.46 17.10
N ILE A 245 9.06 -1.55 17.33
CA ILE A 245 9.33 -2.10 18.67
C ILE A 245 10.21 -1.14 19.48
N ALA A 246 11.26 -0.58 18.89
CA ALA A 246 12.14 0.36 19.60
C ALA A 246 11.36 1.61 20.06
N VAL A 247 10.49 2.16 19.21
CA VAL A 247 9.66 3.31 19.58
C VAL A 247 8.53 2.92 20.53
N GLY A 248 7.91 1.76 20.35
CA GLY A 248 6.93 1.20 21.29
C GLY A 248 7.51 1.01 22.69
N LEU A 249 8.71 0.44 22.79
CA LEU A 249 9.44 0.28 24.05
C LEU A 249 9.85 1.64 24.64
N ALA A 250 10.28 2.59 23.82
CA ALA A 250 10.59 3.95 24.27
C ALA A 250 9.34 4.65 24.85
N GLY A 251 8.20 4.55 24.17
CA GLY A 251 6.92 5.08 24.66
C GLY A 251 6.44 4.38 25.94
N LEU A 252 6.54 3.05 26.00
CA LEU A 252 6.19 2.27 27.18
C LEU A 252 7.11 2.59 28.37
N LEU A 253 8.40 2.80 28.13
CA LEU A 253 9.37 3.25 29.13
C LEU A 253 9.01 4.63 29.64
N VAL A 254 8.69 5.59 28.77
CA VAL A 254 8.25 6.94 29.18
C VAL A 254 6.97 6.89 30.02
N VAL A 255 5.98 6.07 29.64
CA VAL A 255 4.72 5.93 30.39
C VAL A 255 4.92 5.19 31.72
N ARG A 256 5.73 4.13 31.77
CA ARG A 256 6.01 3.43 33.04
C ARG A 256 6.90 4.23 33.98
N LEU A 257 7.82 5.03 33.44
CA LEU A 257 8.69 5.92 34.21
C LEU A 257 7.98 7.21 34.66
N ASP A 258 6.74 7.46 34.22
CA ASP A 258 5.86 8.53 34.76
C ASP A 258 5.54 8.34 36.26
N ARG A 259 5.87 7.17 36.86
CA ARG A 259 5.92 7.00 38.32
C ARG A 259 7.08 7.74 38.99
N GLY A 260 8.06 8.22 38.23
CA GLY A 260 9.15 9.10 38.69
C GLY A 260 9.04 10.47 38.01
N ARG A 261 8.24 11.36 38.58
CA ARG A 261 7.92 12.72 38.06
C ARG A 261 9.15 13.61 37.83
N ASP A 262 10.33 13.20 38.28
CA ASP A 262 11.60 13.96 38.22
C ASP A 262 12.66 13.39 37.25
N ALA A 263 12.40 12.28 36.56
CA ALA A 263 13.44 11.58 35.81
C ALA A 263 13.79 12.19 34.44
N TRP A 264 12.95 13.06 33.87
CA TRP A 264 13.09 13.55 32.50
C TRP A 264 13.16 15.08 32.43
N ASP A 265 14.33 15.59 32.06
CA ASP A 265 14.57 17.00 31.71
C ASP A 265 14.29 17.26 30.21
N LEU A 266 14.05 18.52 29.84
CA LEU A 266 13.77 18.95 28.47
C LEU A 266 14.86 18.50 27.48
N ALA A 267 16.12 18.55 27.92
CA ALA A 267 17.26 18.10 27.12
C ALA A 267 17.20 16.60 26.78
N THR A 268 16.68 15.78 27.69
CA THR A 268 16.51 14.33 27.46
C THR A 268 15.38 14.07 26.47
N LEU A 269 14.29 14.85 26.54
CA LEU A 269 13.17 14.78 25.58
C LEU A 269 13.59 15.25 24.18
N GLU A 270 14.38 16.34 24.08
CA GLU A 270 14.97 16.78 22.80
C GLU A 270 15.75 15.64 22.17
N ARG A 271 16.69 15.05 22.93
CA ARG A 271 17.53 13.94 22.43
C ARG A 271 16.71 12.74 22.00
N LEU A 272 15.66 12.41 22.76
CA LEU A 272 14.75 11.31 22.41
C LEU A 272 14.01 11.60 21.10
N PHE A 273 13.38 12.77 20.96
CA PHE A 273 12.66 13.12 19.74
C PHE A 273 13.55 13.24 18.52
N VAL A 274 14.76 13.79 18.67
CA VAL A 274 15.75 13.86 17.59
C VAL A 274 16.24 12.48 17.21
N ALA A 275 16.53 11.60 18.17
CA ALA A 275 16.99 10.24 17.90
C ALA A 275 15.90 9.41 17.19
N VAL A 276 14.66 9.43 17.71
CA VAL A 276 13.51 8.75 17.10
C VAL A 276 13.22 9.33 15.71
N GLY A 277 13.24 10.65 15.58
CA GLY A 277 13.00 11.33 14.31
C GLY A 277 14.06 11.02 13.25
N ALA A 278 15.35 11.02 13.62
CA ALA A 278 16.46 10.69 12.74
C ALA A 278 16.44 9.21 12.33
N LEU A 279 16.14 8.30 13.27
CA LEU A 279 15.97 6.87 12.97
C LEU A 279 14.83 6.66 11.98
N GLY A 280 13.65 7.28 12.19
CA GLY A 280 12.53 7.19 11.25
C GLY A 280 12.88 7.78 9.87
N ALA A 281 13.45 8.98 9.84
CA ALA A 281 13.78 9.68 8.59
C ALA A 281 14.83 8.95 7.74
N LEU A 282 15.70 8.13 8.35
CA LEU A 282 16.75 7.37 7.65
C LEU A 282 16.37 5.91 7.40
N ALA A 283 15.73 5.24 8.35
CA ALA A 283 15.42 3.81 8.23
C ALA A 283 14.33 3.53 7.19
N PHE A 284 13.28 4.36 7.12
CA PHE A 284 12.15 4.11 6.22
C PHE A 284 12.48 4.29 4.73
N PRO A 285 13.29 5.27 4.30
CA PRO A 285 13.76 5.34 2.91
C PRO A 285 14.66 4.15 2.53
N VAL A 286 15.56 3.73 3.43
CA VAL A 286 16.40 2.54 3.21
C VAL A 286 15.54 1.28 3.08
N ALA A 287 14.51 1.14 3.93
CA ALA A 287 13.52 0.08 3.82
C ALA A 287 12.83 0.07 2.46
N SER A 288 12.44 1.25 1.99
CA SER A 288 11.70 1.41 0.74
C SER A 288 12.54 1.02 -0.48
N VAL A 289 13.82 1.39 -0.48
CA VAL A 289 14.76 0.97 -1.53
C VAL A 289 14.94 -0.55 -1.50
N ALA A 290 15.14 -1.12 -0.31
CA ALA A 290 15.32 -2.56 -0.16
C ALA A 290 14.09 -3.37 -0.58
N SER A 291 12.87 -2.88 -0.30
CA SER A 291 11.63 -3.62 -0.56
C SER A 291 11.06 -3.44 -1.95
N GLY A 292 11.30 -2.30 -2.61
CA GLY A 292 10.60 -1.95 -3.85
C GLY A 292 11.45 -1.22 -4.89
N GLY A 293 12.75 -1.08 -4.66
CA GLY A 293 13.66 -0.34 -5.55
C GLY A 293 13.36 1.15 -5.68
N ARG A 294 12.44 1.68 -4.87
CA ARG A 294 12.03 3.09 -4.87
C ARG A 294 12.45 3.74 -3.57
N LEU A 295 13.04 4.95 -3.66
CA LEU A 295 13.45 5.71 -2.49
C LEU A 295 12.28 6.03 -1.55
N PHE A 296 11.10 6.27 -2.10
CA PHE A 296 9.88 6.54 -1.35
C PHE A 296 8.70 5.77 -1.95
N SER A 297 8.34 4.65 -1.32
CA SER A 297 7.01 4.06 -1.48
C SER A 297 6.01 4.89 -0.66
N PRO A 298 4.73 5.01 -1.08
CA PRO A 298 3.76 5.90 -0.44
C PRO A 298 3.66 5.72 1.08
N GLY A 299 3.65 4.46 1.55
CA GLY A 299 3.58 4.15 2.98
C GLY A 299 4.86 4.46 3.75
N LEU A 300 6.03 4.05 3.24
CA LEU A 300 7.30 4.26 3.95
C LEU A 300 7.77 5.71 3.86
N GLY A 301 7.51 6.39 2.75
CA GLY A 301 7.70 7.84 2.63
C GLY A 301 6.84 8.60 3.63
N ALA A 302 5.63 8.11 3.93
CA ALA A 302 4.79 8.71 4.94
C ALA A 302 5.39 8.61 6.35
N LEU A 303 5.89 7.42 6.71
CA LEU A 303 6.56 7.21 7.99
C LEU A 303 7.88 8.00 8.11
N ALA A 304 8.63 8.16 7.02
CA ALA A 304 9.83 8.99 6.98
C ALA A 304 9.50 10.46 7.28
N ALA A 305 8.43 11.00 6.68
CA ALA A 305 7.96 12.36 6.93
C ALA A 305 7.55 12.58 8.40
N LEU A 306 6.88 11.59 9.01
CA LEU A 306 6.57 11.63 10.45
C LEU A 306 7.85 11.68 11.31
N GLY A 307 8.89 10.93 10.94
CA GLY A 307 10.20 11.01 11.58
C GLY A 307 10.81 12.41 11.51
N VAL A 308 10.75 13.06 10.35
CA VAL A 308 11.20 14.45 10.18
C VAL A 308 10.42 15.40 11.08
N GLY A 309 9.09 15.27 11.14
CA GLY A 309 8.23 16.07 12.01
C GLY A 309 8.60 15.93 13.49
N TYR A 310 8.86 14.71 13.95
CA TYR A 310 9.29 14.42 15.32
C TYR A 310 10.66 15.03 15.66
N GLY A 311 11.63 14.89 14.76
CA GLY A 311 12.95 15.48 14.95
C GLY A 311 12.89 17.01 15.00
N ALA A 312 12.10 17.63 14.12
CA ALA A 312 11.88 19.06 14.11
C ALA A 312 11.25 19.55 15.42
N LEU A 313 10.25 18.84 15.94
CA LEU A 313 9.62 19.16 17.21
C LEU A 313 10.63 19.16 18.36
N GLY A 314 11.48 18.12 18.45
CA GLY A 314 12.54 18.03 19.45
C GLY A 314 13.51 19.21 19.41
N ILE A 315 14.00 19.56 18.20
CA ILE A 315 14.93 20.68 18.00
C ILE A 315 14.30 22.02 18.44
N VAL A 316 13.03 22.25 18.10
CA VAL A 316 12.35 23.50 18.46
C VAL A 316 12.15 23.58 19.98
N ILE A 317 11.77 22.48 20.63
CA ILE A 317 11.58 22.44 22.08
C ILE A 317 12.89 22.70 22.84
N GLY A 318 14.01 22.15 22.37
CA GLY A 318 15.29 22.25 23.07
C GLY A 318 16.13 23.49 22.79
N ARG A 319 15.98 24.11 21.61
CA ARG A 319 16.89 25.19 21.14
C ARG A 319 16.25 26.53 20.90
N CYS A 320 14.96 26.58 20.66
CA CYS A 320 14.23 27.84 20.61
C CYS A 320 13.71 28.09 22.02
N ASP A 321 13.79 29.32 22.55
CA ASP A 321 12.93 29.71 23.67
C ASP A 321 11.49 29.44 23.20
N PRO A 322 10.86 28.34 23.65
CA PRO A 322 9.58 27.97 23.11
C PRO A 322 8.60 29.06 23.52
N PRO A 323 7.66 29.43 22.65
CA PRO A 323 6.71 30.48 23.00
C PRO A 323 5.93 30.02 24.24
N ARG A 324 6.20 30.68 25.37
CA ARG A 324 5.73 30.37 26.74
C ARG A 324 4.25 30.68 26.96
N THR A 325 3.44 30.42 25.95
CA THR A 325 2.00 30.66 25.96
C THR A 325 1.32 29.47 25.32
N ALA A 326 0.15 29.09 25.83
CA ALA A 326 -0.66 28.03 25.24
C ALA A 326 -0.86 28.21 23.73
N ARG A 327 -1.05 29.47 23.28
CA ARG A 327 -1.16 29.81 21.85
C ARG A 327 0.11 29.47 21.07
N GLY A 328 1.28 29.75 21.62
CA GLY A 328 2.55 29.42 21.01
C GLY A 328 2.78 27.93 20.81
N VAL A 329 2.48 27.14 21.85
CA VAL A 329 2.60 25.68 21.82
C VAL A 329 1.64 25.06 20.80
N THR A 330 0.40 25.55 20.75
CA THR A 330 -0.58 25.11 19.74
C THR A 330 -0.17 25.48 18.32
N THR A 331 0.32 26.71 18.10
CA THR A 331 0.81 27.13 16.77
C THR A 331 2.00 26.28 16.32
N LEU A 332 2.90 25.93 17.23
CA LEU A 332 4.02 25.03 16.92
C LEU A 332 3.53 23.64 16.51
N ALA A 333 2.63 23.04 17.29
CA ALA A 333 2.06 21.73 16.99
C ALA A 333 1.37 21.69 15.63
N VAL A 334 0.56 22.72 15.32
CA VAL A 334 -0.12 22.86 14.03
C VAL A 334 0.88 23.06 12.89
N ALA A 335 1.89 23.90 13.07
CA ALA A 335 2.91 24.13 12.04
C ALA A 335 3.69 22.86 11.71
N VAL A 336 4.12 22.10 12.72
CA VAL A 336 4.82 20.81 12.53
C VAL A 336 3.92 19.81 11.81
N ALA A 337 2.65 19.70 12.21
CA ALA A 337 1.68 18.83 11.54
C ALA A 337 1.47 19.21 10.07
N LEU A 338 1.29 20.50 9.77
CA LEU A 338 1.11 21.00 8.39
C LEU A 338 2.34 20.80 7.52
N CYS A 339 3.54 21.09 8.03
CA CYS A 339 4.79 20.83 7.31
C CYS A 339 4.97 19.33 7.04
N THR A 340 4.63 18.48 8.01
CA THR A 340 4.63 17.02 7.84
C THR A 340 3.61 16.61 6.78
N GLY A 341 2.39 17.16 6.80
CA GLY A 341 1.37 16.94 5.77
C GLY A 341 1.79 17.34 4.35
N ALA A 342 2.48 18.46 4.21
CA ALA A 342 3.04 18.89 2.93
C ALA A 342 4.13 17.93 2.43
N LEU A 343 5.02 17.47 3.32
CA LEU A 343 6.02 16.44 3.03
C LEU A 343 5.38 15.10 2.65
N LEU A 344 4.31 14.69 3.35
CA LEU A 344 3.53 13.50 3.05
C LEU A 344 2.98 13.56 1.61
N TRP A 345 2.35 14.68 1.25
CA TRP A 345 1.80 14.88 -0.07
C TRP A 345 2.87 14.88 -1.17
N LEU A 346 4.01 15.54 -0.92
CA LEU A 346 5.12 15.62 -1.87
C LEU A 346 5.86 14.29 -2.07
N LEU A 347 6.06 13.50 -1.01
CA LEU A 347 6.87 12.28 -1.04
C LEU A 347 6.06 11.01 -1.30
N GLY A 348 4.81 10.95 -0.86
CA GLY A 348 3.97 9.75 -0.95
C GLY A 348 2.69 9.93 -1.76
N GLY A 349 2.51 11.09 -2.40
CA GLY A 349 1.36 11.39 -3.25
C GLY A 349 0.05 11.48 -2.47
N TRP A 350 -1.08 11.38 -3.20
CA TRP A 350 -2.42 11.49 -2.62
C TRP A 350 -2.66 10.47 -1.50
N PHE A 351 -2.20 9.23 -1.67
CA PHE A 351 -2.37 8.16 -0.68
C PHE A 351 -1.66 8.43 0.65
N ALA A 352 -0.57 9.19 0.69
CA ALA A 352 0.10 9.53 1.94
C ALA A 352 -0.68 10.55 2.79
N THR A 353 -1.62 11.30 2.19
CA THR A 353 -2.51 12.21 2.95
C THR A 353 -3.39 11.46 3.95
N THR A 354 -3.59 10.15 3.78
CA THR A 354 -4.29 9.27 4.73
C THR A 354 -3.65 9.23 6.12
N THR A 355 -2.34 9.51 6.20
CA THR A 355 -1.59 9.51 7.46
C THR A 355 -1.63 10.86 8.19
N PHE A 356 -2.06 11.93 7.49
CA PHE A 356 -2.12 13.28 8.04
C PHE A 356 -3.01 13.41 9.29
N PRO A 357 -4.22 12.80 9.36
CA PRO A 357 -5.06 12.86 10.55
C PRO A 357 -4.38 12.27 11.79
N PHE A 358 -3.59 11.22 11.63
CA PHE A 358 -2.84 10.60 12.73
C PHE A 358 -1.67 11.49 13.19
N ALA A 359 -1.00 12.16 12.26
CA ALA A 359 0.04 13.16 12.57
C ALA A 359 -0.56 14.33 13.39
N LEU A 360 -1.72 14.83 12.96
CA LEU A 360 -2.44 15.89 13.64
C LEU A 360 -2.90 15.45 15.03
N ALA A 361 -3.48 14.26 15.15
CA ALA A 361 -3.90 13.68 16.42
C ALA A 361 -2.73 13.59 17.42
N THR A 362 -1.56 13.17 16.94
CA THR A 362 -0.34 13.09 17.75
C THR A 362 0.16 14.47 18.16
N ALA A 363 0.13 15.46 17.27
CA ALA A 363 0.55 16.82 17.56
C ALA A 363 -0.31 17.50 18.65
N LEU A 364 -1.61 17.17 18.72
CA LEU A 364 -2.53 17.70 19.73
C LEU A 364 -2.18 17.27 21.16
N PHE A 365 -1.39 16.21 21.35
CA PHE A 365 -0.93 15.82 22.69
C PHE A 365 -0.09 16.91 23.35
N LEU A 366 0.65 17.71 22.58
CA LEU A 366 1.53 18.77 23.10
C LEU A 366 0.72 19.85 23.84
N PRO A 367 -0.26 20.54 23.21
CA PRO A 367 -1.07 21.54 23.91
C PRO A 367 -1.95 20.91 24.99
N MET A 368 -2.39 19.67 24.83
CA MET A 368 -3.16 18.96 25.88
C MET A 368 -2.35 18.75 27.15
N GLY A 369 -1.10 18.29 27.04
CA GLY A 369 -0.20 18.16 28.18
C GLY A 369 0.07 19.50 28.86
N TYR A 370 0.29 20.55 28.08
CA TYR A 370 0.48 21.90 28.61
C TYR A 370 -0.74 22.42 29.39
N ALA A 371 -1.95 22.22 28.85
CA ALA A 371 -3.20 22.64 29.50
C ALA A 371 -3.46 21.86 30.80
N PHE A 372 -3.16 20.56 30.82
CA PHE A 372 -3.35 19.70 31.98
C PHE A 372 -2.54 20.15 33.20
N GLU A 373 -1.29 20.56 32.99
CA GLU A 373 -0.42 21.04 34.08
C GLU A 373 -0.86 22.42 34.60
N ARG A 374 -1.41 23.27 33.73
CA ARG A 374 -1.82 24.64 34.08
C ARG A 374 -3.22 24.71 34.71
N SER A 375 -4.07 23.70 34.50
CA SER A 375 -5.42 23.69 35.07
C SER A 375 -5.37 23.29 36.55
N SER A 376 -5.81 24.18 37.43
CA SER A 376 -5.89 23.95 38.88
C SER A 376 -7.02 23.01 39.31
N GLY A 377 -7.84 22.53 38.37
CA GLY A 377 -8.94 21.61 38.61
C GLY A 377 -8.57 20.18 38.17
N PRO A 378 -9.11 19.14 38.83
CA PRO A 378 -8.92 17.76 38.41
C PRO A 378 -9.64 17.53 37.09
N ILE A 379 -8.96 17.75 35.97
CA ILE A 379 -9.41 17.22 34.70
C ILE A 379 -9.25 15.70 34.82
N PRO A 380 -10.33 14.91 34.85
CA PRO A 380 -10.19 13.47 34.96
C PRO A 380 -9.45 12.98 33.71
N VAL A 381 -8.37 12.23 33.90
CA VAL A 381 -7.55 11.64 32.82
C VAL A 381 -8.41 10.94 31.74
N GLY A 382 -9.61 10.48 32.12
CA GLY A 382 -10.63 9.96 31.21
C GLY A 382 -11.10 10.92 30.11
N SER A 383 -11.19 12.24 30.34
CA SER A 383 -11.65 13.19 29.31
C SER A 383 -10.63 13.38 28.18
N LEU A 384 -9.34 13.24 28.49
CA LEU A 384 -8.25 13.32 27.51
C LEU A 384 -8.20 12.04 26.65
N ALA A 385 -8.39 10.87 27.27
CA ALA A 385 -8.56 9.61 26.56
C ALA A 385 -9.80 9.61 25.64
N VAL A 386 -10.91 10.20 26.10
CA VAL A 386 -12.14 10.35 25.30
C VAL A 386 -11.95 11.31 24.13
N LEU A 387 -11.22 12.43 24.32
CA LEU A 387 -10.94 13.38 23.24
C LEU A 387 -10.03 12.78 22.17
N VAL A 388 -8.96 12.09 22.58
CA VAL A 388 -8.09 11.33 21.67
C VAL A 388 -8.90 10.27 20.94
N GLY A 389 -9.74 9.51 21.65
CA GLY A 389 -10.65 8.53 21.06
C GLY A 389 -11.57 9.16 20.00
N LEU A 390 -12.20 10.30 20.31
CA LEU A 390 -13.09 11.02 19.40
C LEU A 390 -12.38 11.59 18.17
N VAL A 391 -11.21 12.19 18.33
CA VAL A 391 -10.42 12.73 17.21
C VAL A 391 -9.92 11.60 16.30
N THR A 392 -9.49 10.48 16.89
CA THR A 392 -9.02 9.32 16.14
C THR A 392 -10.19 8.61 15.44
N MET A 393 -11.35 8.52 16.09
CA MET A 393 -12.57 7.98 15.48
C MET A 393 -13.11 8.89 14.38
N PHE A 394 -13.09 10.22 14.56
CA PHE A 394 -13.47 11.19 13.53
C PHE A 394 -12.52 11.14 12.33
N ALA A 395 -11.20 11.07 12.59
CA ALA A 395 -10.19 10.85 11.56
C ALA A 395 -10.44 9.56 10.78
N ALA A 396 -10.77 8.46 11.46
CA ALA A 396 -11.15 7.19 10.84
C ALA A 396 -12.44 7.33 10.02
N VAL A 397 -13.50 7.96 10.55
CA VAL A 397 -14.75 8.16 9.80
C VAL A 397 -14.51 9.00 8.54
N CYS A 398 -13.77 10.10 8.64
CA CYS A 398 -13.41 10.91 7.46
C CYS A 398 -12.54 10.13 6.45
N LEU A 399 -11.60 9.32 6.94
CA LEU A 399 -10.78 8.45 6.10
C LEU A 399 -11.62 7.38 5.38
N SER A 400 -12.62 6.81 6.04
CA SER A 400 -13.56 5.84 5.47
C SER A 400 -14.49 6.43 4.40
N LEU A 401 -14.78 7.73 4.48
CA LEU A 401 -15.63 8.43 3.51
C LEU A 401 -14.87 8.78 2.22
N VAL A 402 -13.55 8.98 2.32
CA VAL A 402 -12.68 9.32 1.17
C VAL A 402 -12.07 8.07 0.53
N LEU A 403 -11.74 7.06 1.34
CA LEU A 403 -11.18 5.80 0.90
C LEU A 403 -12.06 4.63 1.31
N ALA A 404 -13.38 4.72 1.09
CA ALA A 404 -14.24 3.54 1.21
C ALA A 404 -13.57 2.43 0.40
N PRO A 405 -12.92 1.45 1.06
CA PRO A 405 -12.01 0.60 0.36
C PRO A 405 -12.90 -0.41 -0.34
N ARG A 406 -13.23 -0.12 -1.60
CA ARG A 406 -13.63 -1.14 -2.56
C ARG A 406 -12.55 -2.21 -2.45
N GLY A 407 -12.88 -3.33 -1.82
CA GLY A 407 -11.97 -4.46 -1.70
C GLY A 407 -11.12 -4.69 -0.45
N PHE A 408 -11.21 -3.97 0.67
CA PHE A 408 -10.63 -4.48 1.94
C PHE A 408 -11.65 -4.93 2.99
N GLY A 409 -12.94 -4.67 2.76
CA GLY A 409 -13.98 -4.99 3.73
C GLY A 409 -13.94 -4.11 4.98
N VAL A 410 -15.11 -3.80 5.53
CA VAL A 410 -15.30 -3.02 6.77
C VAL A 410 -14.45 -3.54 7.97
N PRO A 411 -14.32 -4.85 8.24
CA PRO A 411 -13.60 -5.32 9.42
C PRO A 411 -12.08 -5.11 9.36
N VAL A 412 -11.43 -5.34 8.20
CA VAL A 412 -9.99 -5.12 8.05
C VAL A 412 -9.65 -3.64 8.22
N TYR A 413 -10.52 -2.78 7.70
CA TYR A 413 -10.41 -1.34 7.88
C TYR A 413 -10.42 -0.94 9.37
N TRP A 414 -11.38 -1.45 10.16
CA TRP A 414 -11.43 -1.17 11.60
C TRP A 414 -10.25 -1.73 12.37
N LEU A 415 -9.73 -2.90 12.00
CA LEU A 415 -8.53 -3.46 12.62
C LEU A 415 -7.31 -2.57 12.36
N LEU A 416 -7.16 -2.08 11.13
CA LEU A 416 -6.09 -1.14 10.77
C LEU A 416 -6.20 0.18 11.53
N VAL A 417 -7.42 0.72 11.67
CA VAL A 417 -7.69 1.92 12.50
C VAL A 417 -7.32 1.67 13.96
N ALA A 418 -7.63 0.50 14.52
CA ALA A 418 -7.28 0.16 15.90
C ALA A 418 -5.76 0.12 16.11
N VAL A 419 -5.00 -0.48 15.17
CA VAL A 419 -3.53 -0.49 15.20
C VAL A 419 -2.98 0.93 15.16
N TRP A 420 -3.47 1.77 14.24
CA TRP A 420 -3.04 3.17 14.14
C TRP A 420 -3.41 4.01 15.37
N SER A 421 -4.54 3.73 16.01
CA SER A 421 -4.93 4.37 17.27
C SER A 421 -3.91 4.06 18.37
N GLY A 422 -3.44 2.82 18.45
CA GLY A 422 -2.36 2.42 19.36
C GLY A 422 -1.06 3.19 19.10
N VAL A 423 -0.69 3.35 17.82
CA VAL A 423 0.47 4.15 17.40
C VAL A 423 0.33 5.60 17.88
N VAL A 424 -0.79 6.27 17.61
CA VAL A 424 -1.01 7.67 18.05
C VAL A 424 -0.85 7.82 19.56
N VAL A 425 -1.36 6.88 20.35
CA VAL A 425 -1.23 6.93 21.82
C VAL A 425 0.22 6.77 22.27
N VAL A 426 0.94 5.79 21.71
CA VAL A 426 2.35 5.51 22.04
C VAL A 426 3.24 6.70 21.71
N PHE A 427 3.02 7.32 20.55
CA PHE A 427 3.80 8.46 20.07
C PHE A 427 3.36 9.78 20.74
N GLY A 428 2.07 9.95 21.00
CA GLY A 428 1.50 11.14 21.64
C GLY A 428 1.87 11.27 23.11
N GLY A 429 2.07 10.16 23.84
CA GLY A 429 2.43 10.18 25.27
C GLY A 429 3.66 11.04 25.60
N PRO A 430 4.83 10.79 24.98
CA PRO A 430 6.01 11.65 25.15
C PRO A 430 5.78 13.11 24.78
N VAL A 431 4.97 13.37 23.74
CA VAL A 431 4.64 14.72 23.28
C VAL A 431 3.79 15.46 24.33
N ALA A 432 2.81 14.79 24.94
CA ALA A 432 2.07 15.35 26.07
C ALA A 432 2.98 15.61 27.28
N PHE A 433 3.92 14.72 27.57
CA PHE A 433 4.88 14.94 28.65
C PHE A 433 5.72 16.19 28.43
N ALA A 434 6.21 16.41 27.22
CA ALA A 434 6.93 17.63 26.85
C ALA A 434 6.05 18.88 27.07
N GLY A 435 4.77 18.82 26.70
CA GLY A 435 3.79 19.87 26.99
C GLY A 435 3.68 20.20 28.48
N ARG A 436 3.56 19.18 29.35
CA ARG A 436 3.50 19.38 30.81
C ARG A 436 4.76 20.07 31.34
N ARG A 437 5.94 19.64 30.87
CA ARG A 437 7.22 20.23 31.30
C ARG A 437 7.39 21.69 30.89
N LEU A 438 6.96 22.03 29.68
CA LEU A 438 6.95 23.42 29.22
C LEU A 438 6.10 24.32 30.12
N ALA A 439 4.95 23.82 30.61
CA ALA A 439 4.11 24.55 31.55
C ALA A 439 4.75 24.67 32.94
N ALA A 440 5.42 23.62 33.43
CA ALA A 440 6.05 23.60 34.75
C ALA A 440 7.26 24.55 34.88
N VAL A 441 7.93 24.91 33.78
CA VAL A 441 9.05 25.88 33.77
C VAL A 441 8.56 27.34 33.78
N GLU A 442 7.28 27.59 33.47
CA GLU A 442 6.68 28.94 33.47
C GLU A 442 6.14 29.38 34.84
N GLY A 443 5.80 28.44 35.71
CA GLY A 443 5.28 28.69 37.06
C GLY A 443 6.39 28.60 38.09
#